data_AF-A0A7R8HC00-F1
#
_entry.id   AF-A0A7R8HC00-F1
#
_cell.length_a   1.000
_cell.length_b   1.000
_cell.length_c   1.000
_cell.angle_alpha   90.00
_cell.angle_beta   90.00
_cell.angle_gamma   90.00
#
_symmetry.space_group_name_H-M   'P 1'
#
loop_
_entity.id
_entity.type
_entity.pdbx_description
1 polymer ?
#
loop_
_entity_poly.entity_id
_entity_poly.type
_entity_poly.pdbx_seq_one_letter_code
_entity_poly.pdbx_strand_id
1 'polypeptide(L)'
;MDEKTVDRIFAGSLVDLPPVSSKIVRIFTSSTFTDMLMERNTLMEYVYPKIKEYCREKHGLEFQVVDMRWGVRDEMTNEHMTTDLCMTELCNCQRLSMGPNFIYFGAQKYGYRPIPTTIVSSELAQLREVLVTMGNDVSLLDKWYRTDYNAVPPISILQPIDTHLIHFLNKRVPKLQARDAGIWWGTLPKMQLMLRKASHTLYVNGKMNHEEMHNYHMAVTEREVINGCLSVLNVKDHVIIYTRIINNINLQNIKRASAFIDIQDRKVDQEAIKLLAHYRDELLPKKMKDNNECAQTS
;
A
#
# COMPACT_ATOMS: atom_id res chain seq x y z
N MET A 1 -19.88 -25.29 -20.43
CA MET A 1 -20.80 -24.13 -20.43
C MET A 1 -22.19 -24.70 -20.65
N ASP A 2 -23.16 -24.39 -19.80
CA ASP A 2 -24.51 -24.96 -19.95
C ASP A 2 -25.25 -24.33 -21.16
N GLU A 3 -26.12 -25.09 -21.80
CA GLU A 3 -26.86 -24.70 -23.01
C GLU A 3 -27.70 -23.43 -22.82
N LYS A 4 -28.31 -23.24 -21.64
CA LYS A 4 -29.10 -22.05 -21.29
C LYS A 4 -28.23 -20.81 -21.13
N THR A 5 -26.98 -20.97 -20.72
CA THR A 5 -26.04 -19.84 -20.66
C THR A 5 -25.65 -19.37 -22.06
N VAL A 6 -25.46 -20.31 -22.99
CA VAL A 6 -25.17 -19.99 -24.39
C VAL A 6 -26.36 -19.30 -25.06
N ASP A 7 -27.59 -19.80 -24.86
CA ASP A 7 -28.80 -19.19 -25.41
C ASP A 7 -29.04 -17.77 -24.89
N ARG A 8 -28.76 -17.51 -23.61
CA ARG A 8 -28.85 -16.15 -23.03
C ARG A 8 -27.88 -15.17 -23.69
N ILE A 9 -26.66 -15.62 -23.98
CA ILE A 9 -25.64 -14.80 -24.66
C ILE A 9 -26.08 -14.48 -26.09
N PHE A 10 -26.60 -15.47 -26.82
CA PHE A 10 -27.13 -15.26 -28.17
C PHE A 10 -28.39 -14.37 -28.19
N ALA A 11 -29.17 -14.36 -27.11
CA ALA A 11 -30.29 -13.44 -26.92
C ALA A 11 -29.87 -12.01 -26.49
N GLY A 12 -28.57 -11.73 -26.37
CA GLY A 12 -28.03 -10.40 -26.04
C GLY A 12 -27.91 -10.10 -24.54
N SER A 13 -28.07 -11.09 -23.66
CA SER A 13 -27.85 -10.91 -22.22
C SER A 13 -26.35 -10.85 -21.91
N LEU A 14 -25.90 -9.72 -21.35
CA LEU A 14 -24.54 -9.53 -20.84
C LEU A 14 -24.40 -9.85 -19.33
N VAL A 15 -25.46 -10.37 -18.72
CA VAL A 15 -25.49 -10.79 -17.31
C VAL A 15 -24.87 -12.18 -17.18
N ASP A 16 -23.99 -12.36 -16.20
CA ASP A 16 -23.30 -13.63 -15.88
C ASP A 16 -22.55 -14.27 -17.06
N LEU A 17 -21.85 -13.44 -17.85
CA LEU A 17 -21.00 -13.93 -18.92
C LEU A 17 -19.91 -14.87 -18.37
N PRO A 18 -19.63 -15.99 -19.06
CA PRO A 18 -18.55 -16.87 -18.68
C PRO A 18 -17.23 -16.08 -18.66
N PRO A 19 -16.38 -16.25 -17.64
CA PRO A 19 -15.11 -15.56 -17.59
C PRO A 19 -14.29 -15.91 -18.82
N VAL A 20 -13.85 -14.89 -19.55
CA VAL A 20 -12.90 -15.09 -20.66
C VAL A 20 -11.67 -15.75 -20.08
N SER A 21 -11.22 -16.86 -20.68
CA SER A 21 -10.02 -17.53 -20.20
C SER A 21 -8.82 -16.60 -20.35
N SER A 22 -8.35 -16.05 -19.22
CA SER A 22 -7.08 -15.34 -19.18
C SER A 22 -5.98 -16.33 -19.54
N LYS A 23 -4.94 -15.91 -20.26
CA LYS A 23 -3.73 -16.72 -20.47
C LYS A 23 -2.54 -16.14 -19.71
N ILE A 24 -2.82 -15.44 -18.62
CA ILE A 24 -1.84 -14.63 -17.92
C ILE A 24 -1.71 -15.12 -16.48
N VAL A 25 -0.46 -15.26 -16.02
CA VAL A 25 -0.09 -15.33 -14.61
C VAL A 25 0.51 -13.97 -14.26
N ARG A 26 -0.26 -13.14 -13.55
CA ARG A 26 0.13 -11.78 -13.18
C ARG A 26 0.19 -11.67 -11.66
N ILE A 27 1.41 -11.50 -11.13
CA ILE A 27 1.63 -11.44 -9.68
C ILE A 27 1.91 -10.01 -9.21
N PHE A 28 1.20 -9.55 -8.17
CA PHE A 28 1.54 -8.35 -7.44
C PHE A 28 2.55 -8.68 -6.34
N THR A 29 3.72 -8.01 -6.36
CA THR A 29 4.77 -8.22 -5.36
C THR A 29 4.74 -7.10 -4.30
N SER A 30 4.23 -7.42 -3.12
CA SER A 30 4.21 -6.54 -1.95
C SER A 30 5.45 -6.76 -1.09
N SER A 31 6.14 -5.68 -0.76
CA SER A 31 7.20 -5.64 0.26
C SER A 31 7.71 -4.23 0.50
N THR A 32 8.35 -4.03 1.64
CA THR A 32 9.10 -2.82 1.98
C THR A 32 10.37 -2.65 1.13
N PHE A 33 10.94 -1.43 1.10
CA PHE A 33 11.94 -1.03 0.09
C PHE A 33 13.30 -1.68 0.29
N THR A 34 13.79 -1.69 1.53
CA THR A 34 15.23 -1.83 1.81
C THR A 34 15.59 -3.18 2.44
N ASP A 35 14.66 -3.75 3.20
CA ASP A 35 14.82 -4.97 3.99
C ASP A 35 14.49 -6.25 3.20
N MET A 36 14.14 -6.14 1.92
CA MET A 36 14.01 -7.26 0.98
C MET A 36 14.70 -6.98 -0.36
N LEU A 37 15.60 -5.99 -0.39
CA LEU A 37 16.22 -5.51 -1.63
C LEU A 37 17.01 -6.61 -2.35
N MET A 38 17.79 -7.39 -1.60
CA MET A 38 18.63 -8.46 -2.17
C MET A 38 17.76 -9.56 -2.79
N GLU A 39 16.77 -10.05 -2.04
CA GLU A 39 15.85 -11.08 -2.48
C GLU A 39 15.09 -10.66 -3.73
N ARG A 40 14.55 -9.44 -3.76
CA ARG A 40 13.82 -8.90 -4.92
C ARG A 40 14.73 -8.75 -6.15
N ASN A 41 15.94 -8.24 -5.98
CA ASN A 41 16.89 -8.10 -7.09
C ASN A 41 17.25 -9.47 -7.67
N THR A 42 17.51 -10.46 -6.81
CA THR A 42 17.78 -11.83 -7.25
C THR A 42 16.58 -12.45 -7.98
N LEU A 43 15.36 -12.21 -7.51
CA LEU A 43 14.14 -12.68 -8.20
C LEU A 43 14.03 -12.07 -9.60
N MET A 44 14.21 -10.75 -9.72
CA MET A 44 14.15 -10.03 -10.99
C MET A 44 15.22 -10.48 -11.98
N GLU A 45 16.45 -10.68 -11.50
CA GLU A 45 17.60 -10.98 -12.36
C GLU A 45 17.62 -12.44 -12.80
N TYR A 46 17.30 -13.39 -11.91
CA TYR A 46 17.55 -14.82 -12.15
C TYR A 46 16.32 -15.71 -12.17
N VAL A 47 15.25 -15.35 -11.45
CA VAL A 47 14.11 -16.25 -11.21
C VAL A 47 12.95 -15.94 -12.16
N TYR A 48 12.48 -14.69 -12.19
CA TYR A 48 11.34 -14.30 -13.03
C TYR A 48 11.58 -14.53 -14.53
N PRO A 49 12.79 -14.33 -15.11
CA PRO A 49 13.04 -14.67 -16.50
C PRO A 49 12.82 -16.17 -16.80
N LYS A 50 13.27 -17.06 -15.91
CA LYS A 50 13.12 -18.51 -16.04
C LYS A 50 11.67 -18.95 -15.89
N ILE A 51 10.93 -18.36 -14.94
CA ILE A 51 9.49 -18.61 -14.78
C ILE A 51 8.74 -18.14 -16.03
N LYS A 52 9.08 -16.96 -16.57
CA LYS A 52 8.47 -16.44 -17.79
C LYS A 52 8.69 -17.35 -18.99
N GLU A 53 9.90 -17.84 -19.17
CA GLU A 53 10.24 -18.82 -20.19
C GLU A 53 9.46 -20.12 -20.02
N TYR A 54 9.44 -20.68 -18.80
CA TYR A 54 8.72 -21.90 -18.48
C TYR A 54 7.20 -21.78 -18.74
N CYS A 55 6.56 -20.71 -18.25
CA CYS A 55 5.15 -20.42 -18.48
C CYS A 55 4.82 -20.33 -19.97
N ARG A 56 5.67 -19.64 -20.74
CA ARG A 56 5.49 -19.47 -22.19
C ARG A 56 5.66 -20.78 -22.94
N GLU A 57 6.74 -21.52 -22.69
CA GLU A 57 7.14 -22.68 -23.49
C GLU A 57 6.37 -23.95 -23.14
N LYS A 58 6.06 -24.16 -21.86
CA LYS A 58 5.38 -25.38 -21.41
C LYS A 58 3.87 -25.25 -21.37
N HIS A 59 3.36 -24.04 -21.16
CA HIS A 59 1.93 -23.82 -20.92
C HIS A 59 1.28 -22.77 -21.83
N GLY A 60 2.06 -22.08 -22.68
CA GLY A 60 1.53 -21.01 -23.54
C GLY A 60 0.96 -19.83 -22.75
N LEU A 61 1.49 -19.59 -21.53
CA LEU A 61 1.04 -18.56 -20.61
C LEU A 61 1.98 -17.35 -20.64
N GLU A 62 1.41 -16.17 -20.50
CA GLU A 62 2.17 -14.95 -20.26
C GLU A 62 2.42 -14.78 -18.75
N PHE A 63 3.67 -14.56 -18.37
CA PHE A 63 4.03 -14.25 -16.97
C PHE A 63 4.39 -12.78 -16.83
N GLN A 64 3.73 -12.11 -15.88
CA GLN A 64 3.92 -10.70 -15.58
C GLN A 64 4.10 -10.51 -14.07
N VAL A 65 5.08 -9.68 -13.70
CA VAL A 65 5.30 -9.27 -12.31
C VAL A 65 5.02 -7.79 -12.20
N VAL A 66 4.11 -7.43 -11.30
CA VAL A 66 3.85 -6.05 -10.92
C VAL A 66 4.59 -5.77 -9.63
N ASP A 67 5.68 -5.02 -9.77
CA ASP A 67 6.49 -4.53 -8.68
C ASP A 67 6.47 -3.00 -8.71
N MET A 68 5.65 -2.39 -7.84
CA MET A 68 5.49 -0.94 -7.81
C MET A 68 6.75 -0.20 -7.36
N ARG A 69 7.78 -0.88 -6.82
CA ARG A 69 9.01 -0.22 -6.38
C ARG A 69 9.94 0.07 -7.56
N TRP A 70 9.83 -0.70 -8.63
CA TRP A 70 10.48 -0.46 -9.92
C TRP A 70 9.50 0.25 -10.86
N GLY A 71 9.06 1.47 -10.51
CA GLY A 71 8.07 2.16 -11.34
C GLY A 71 7.37 3.36 -10.74
N VAL A 72 7.52 3.67 -9.44
CA VAL A 72 7.00 4.93 -8.90
C VAL A 72 7.77 6.08 -9.54
N ARG A 73 7.14 6.77 -10.49
CA ARG A 73 7.70 7.96 -11.10
C ARG A 73 7.57 9.16 -10.14
N ASP A 74 8.41 10.16 -10.30
CA ASP A 74 8.40 11.36 -9.45
C ASP A 74 7.02 12.05 -9.50
N GLU A 75 6.34 11.99 -10.65
CA GLU A 75 5.00 12.54 -10.84
C GLU A 75 3.96 11.85 -9.93
N MET A 76 4.10 10.55 -9.69
CA MET A 76 3.20 9.81 -8.79
C MET A 76 3.43 10.15 -7.33
N THR A 77 4.66 10.53 -6.97
CA THR A 77 4.98 11.07 -5.65
C THR A 77 4.42 12.48 -5.51
N ASN A 78 4.51 13.29 -6.57
CA ASN A 78 3.95 14.65 -6.61
C ASN A 78 2.44 14.66 -6.36
N GLU A 79 1.70 13.74 -6.99
CA GLU A 79 0.24 13.66 -6.92
C GLU A 79 -0.28 12.80 -5.75
N HIS A 80 0.60 12.27 -4.90
CA HIS A 80 0.26 11.39 -3.77
C HIS A 80 -0.50 10.11 -4.18
N MET A 81 -0.29 9.62 -5.41
CA MET A 81 -1.03 8.50 -6.00
C MET A 81 -0.45 7.11 -5.68
N THR A 82 0.64 7.02 -4.92
CA THR A 82 1.36 5.75 -4.71
C THR A 82 0.46 4.64 -4.16
N THR A 83 -0.37 4.94 -3.16
CA THR A 83 -1.28 3.96 -2.55
C THR A 83 -2.35 3.50 -3.54
N ASP A 84 -3.00 4.44 -4.23
CA ASP A 84 -4.11 4.15 -5.14
C ASP A 84 -3.65 3.31 -6.35
N LEU A 85 -2.45 3.59 -6.85
CA LEU A 85 -1.84 2.77 -7.90
C LEU A 85 -1.52 1.37 -7.42
N CYS A 86 -0.95 1.21 -6.21
CA CYS A 86 -0.73 -0.11 -5.62
C CYS A 86 -2.03 -0.90 -5.51
N MET A 87 -3.11 -0.28 -5.01
CA MET A 87 -4.40 -0.95 -4.86
C MET A 87 -5.02 -1.30 -6.22
N THR A 88 -4.94 -0.39 -7.20
CA THR A 88 -5.45 -0.63 -8.56
C THR A 88 -4.73 -1.80 -9.23
N GLU A 89 -3.40 -1.82 -9.14
CA GLU A 89 -2.60 -2.90 -9.72
C GLU A 89 -2.80 -4.24 -9.00
N LEU A 90 -2.98 -4.24 -7.68
CA LEU A 90 -3.34 -5.42 -6.92
C LEU A 90 -4.69 -6.00 -7.38
N CYS A 91 -5.72 -5.17 -7.49
CA CYS A 91 -7.04 -5.57 -8.00
C CYS A 91 -6.94 -6.13 -9.44
N ASN A 92 -6.11 -5.51 -10.28
CA ASN A 92 -5.86 -6.02 -11.64
C ASN A 92 -5.19 -7.39 -11.63
N CYS A 93 -4.22 -7.64 -10.75
CA CYS A 93 -3.59 -8.95 -10.62
C CYS A 93 -4.60 -10.02 -10.17
N GLN A 94 -5.44 -9.70 -9.18
CA GLN A 94 -6.50 -10.61 -8.69
C GLN A 94 -7.53 -10.92 -9.77
N ARG A 95 -7.90 -9.94 -10.60
CA ARG A 95 -8.88 -10.09 -11.68
C ARG A 95 -8.34 -10.85 -12.89
N LEU A 96 -7.07 -10.65 -13.24
CA LEU A 96 -6.50 -11.12 -14.50
C LEU A 96 -5.68 -12.40 -14.38
N SER A 97 -5.11 -12.71 -13.22
CA SER A 97 -4.22 -13.86 -13.05
C SER A 97 -4.98 -15.17 -12.94
N MET A 98 -4.53 -16.21 -13.65
CA MET A 98 -5.07 -17.56 -13.54
C MET A 98 -4.56 -18.37 -12.33
N GLY A 99 -3.57 -17.86 -11.60
CA GLY A 99 -2.93 -18.59 -10.51
C GLY A 99 -2.52 -17.63 -9.40
N PRO A 100 -1.29 -17.71 -8.91
CA PRO A 100 -0.77 -16.72 -7.96
C PRO A 100 -1.03 -15.30 -8.47
N ASN A 101 -1.61 -14.48 -7.61
CA ASN A 101 -1.93 -13.08 -7.91
C ASN A 101 -1.33 -12.11 -6.89
N PHE A 102 -0.98 -12.59 -5.69
CA PHE A 102 -0.38 -11.78 -4.64
C PHE A 102 0.77 -12.52 -3.97
N ILE A 103 1.94 -11.87 -3.92
CA ILE A 103 3.09 -12.35 -3.17
C ILE A 103 3.50 -11.28 -2.17
N TYR A 104 3.59 -11.66 -0.89
CA TYR A 104 4.07 -10.78 0.17
C TYR A 104 5.44 -11.25 0.68
N PHE A 105 6.44 -10.36 0.59
CA PHE A 105 7.75 -10.54 1.25
C PHE A 105 7.85 -9.62 2.48
N GLY A 106 7.74 -10.19 3.68
CA GLY A 106 7.78 -9.47 4.94
C GLY A 106 9.07 -9.67 5.74
N ALA A 107 9.77 -8.59 6.10
CA ALA A 107 10.85 -8.59 7.09
C ALA A 107 10.41 -7.78 8.32
N GLN A 108 11.33 -7.11 9.02
CA GLN A 108 11.07 -6.36 10.25
C GLN A 108 10.85 -4.86 10.03
N LYS A 109 10.61 -4.43 8.79
CA LYS A 109 10.23 -3.06 8.46
C LYS A 109 8.74 -2.99 8.12
N TYR A 110 8.03 -2.09 8.79
CA TYR A 110 6.65 -1.73 8.53
C TYR A 110 6.53 -0.76 7.34
N GLY A 111 7.47 0.19 7.28
CA GLY A 111 7.68 1.02 6.09
C GLY A 111 6.83 2.29 6.00
N TYR A 112 6.53 2.70 4.77
CA TYR A 112 5.97 4.02 4.46
C TYR A 112 4.48 4.12 4.81
N ARG A 113 4.13 5.13 5.59
CA ARG A 113 2.79 5.42 6.11
C ARG A 113 2.28 6.77 5.58
N PRO A 114 1.67 6.82 4.39
CA PRO A 114 1.25 8.08 3.78
C PRO A 114 0.15 8.76 4.61
N ILE A 115 0.01 10.07 4.42
CA ILE A 115 -1.22 10.78 4.82
C ILE A 115 -2.30 10.53 3.75
N PRO A 116 -3.60 10.58 4.10
CA PRO A 116 -4.66 10.36 3.12
C PRO A 116 -4.66 11.44 2.04
N THR A 117 -4.72 11.03 0.77
CA THR A 117 -4.87 11.96 -0.37
C THR A 117 -6.22 12.67 -0.34
N THR A 118 -7.25 11.99 0.15
CA THR A 118 -8.59 12.54 0.34
C THR A 118 -9.09 12.27 1.76
N ILE A 119 -9.77 13.25 2.35
CA ILE A 119 -10.41 13.15 3.67
C ILE A 119 -11.80 13.77 3.52
N VAL A 120 -12.83 13.19 4.13
CA VAL A 120 -14.16 13.85 4.16
C VAL A 120 -14.01 15.21 4.84
N SER A 121 -14.54 16.28 4.25
CA SER A 121 -14.27 17.63 4.77
C SER A 121 -14.77 17.85 6.19
N SER A 122 -15.87 17.20 6.59
CA SER A 122 -16.36 17.21 7.97
C SER A 122 -15.43 16.46 8.94
N GLU A 123 -14.72 15.44 8.48
CA GLU A 123 -13.71 14.73 9.26
C GLU A 123 -12.45 15.59 9.43
N LEU A 124 -11.95 16.19 8.34
CA LEU A 124 -10.81 17.12 8.42
C LEU A 124 -11.11 18.30 9.34
N ALA A 125 -12.33 18.84 9.32
CA ALA A 125 -12.75 19.89 10.24
C ALA A 125 -12.64 19.46 11.71
N GLN A 126 -13.09 18.24 12.05
CA GLN A 126 -12.97 17.69 13.41
C GLN A 126 -11.51 17.47 13.82
N LEU A 127 -10.68 16.94 12.92
CA LEU A 127 -9.25 16.77 13.17
C LEU A 127 -8.58 18.12 13.46
N ARG A 128 -8.91 19.16 12.69
CA ARG A 128 -8.41 20.53 12.90
C ARG A 128 -8.89 21.11 14.23
N GLU A 129 -10.16 20.96 14.57
CA GLU A 129 -10.72 21.46 15.83
C GLU A 129 -9.95 20.87 17.03
N VAL A 130 -9.76 19.56 17.05
CA VAL A 130 -8.96 18.88 18.09
C VAL A 130 -7.56 19.45 18.18
N LEU A 131 -6.87 19.64 17.05
CA LEU A 131 -5.51 20.19 17.04
C LEU A 131 -5.45 21.60 17.61
N VAL A 132 -6.39 22.46 17.24
CA VAL A 132 -6.51 23.84 17.75
C VAL A 132 -6.79 23.85 19.24
N THR A 133 -7.72 23.02 19.74
CA THR A 133 -8.00 22.89 21.19
C THR A 133 -6.75 22.44 21.96
N MET A 134 -5.92 21.60 21.36
CA MET A 134 -4.62 21.17 21.91
C MET A 134 -3.48 22.18 21.69
N GLY A 135 -3.77 23.39 21.21
CA GLY A 135 -2.79 24.47 21.00
C GLY A 135 -1.81 24.25 19.85
N ASN A 136 -2.17 23.43 18.84
CA ASN A 136 -1.32 23.16 17.67
C ASN A 136 -1.67 24.10 16.52
N ASP A 137 -0.65 24.54 15.77
CA ASP A 137 -0.84 25.30 14.53
C ASP A 137 -1.31 24.37 13.40
N VAL A 138 -2.44 24.70 12.79
CA VAL A 138 -3.07 23.93 11.69
C VAL A 138 -2.77 24.49 10.30
N SER A 139 -1.94 25.54 10.20
CA SER A 139 -1.62 26.23 8.94
C SER A 139 -1.10 25.31 7.83
N LEU A 140 -0.36 24.26 8.17
CA LEU A 140 0.13 23.28 7.21
C LEU A 140 -1.02 22.48 6.58
N LEU A 141 -2.01 22.06 7.36
CA LEU A 141 -3.16 21.34 6.83
C LEU A 141 -3.99 22.26 5.92
N ASP A 142 -4.17 23.52 6.31
CA ASP A 142 -4.89 24.53 5.51
C ASP A 142 -4.20 24.85 4.19
N LYS A 143 -2.87 24.85 4.20
CA LYS A 143 -2.08 25.08 2.99
C LYS A 143 -2.19 23.91 2.02
N TRP A 144 -2.13 22.68 2.54
CA TRP A 144 -1.95 21.49 1.72
C TRP A 144 -3.25 20.77 1.36
N TYR A 145 -4.34 20.92 2.11
CA TYR A 145 -5.65 20.37 1.76
C TYR A 145 -6.59 21.44 1.22
N ARG A 146 -7.25 21.14 0.10
CA ARG A 146 -8.27 22.00 -0.50
C ARG A 146 -9.60 21.28 -0.58
N THR A 147 -10.67 21.93 -0.14
CA THR A 147 -12.02 21.37 -0.22
C THR A 147 -12.56 21.43 -1.65
N ASP A 148 -13.04 20.28 -2.13
CA ASP A 148 -13.89 20.13 -3.30
C ASP A 148 -15.35 20.01 -2.86
N TYR A 149 -16.12 21.06 -3.13
CA TYR A 149 -17.55 21.12 -2.82
C TYR A 149 -18.43 20.43 -3.88
N ASN A 150 -17.85 19.99 -5.00
CA ASN A 150 -18.59 19.25 -6.03
C ASN A 150 -18.78 17.78 -5.65
N ALA A 151 -17.94 17.25 -4.75
CA ALA A 151 -18.11 15.92 -4.19
C ALA A 151 -19.28 15.89 -3.18
N VAL A 152 -20.00 14.76 -3.13
CA VAL A 152 -21.12 14.55 -2.20
C VAL A 152 -20.87 13.25 -1.41
N PRO A 153 -20.52 13.34 -0.10
CA PRO A 153 -20.27 14.56 0.68
C PRO A 153 -18.99 15.30 0.24
N PRO A 154 -18.83 16.59 0.60
CA PRO A 154 -17.61 17.34 0.29
C PRO A 154 -16.36 16.66 0.83
N ILE A 155 -15.29 16.68 0.04
CA ILE A 155 -13.99 16.10 0.39
C ILE A 155 -12.88 17.14 0.33
N SER A 156 -11.88 16.98 1.18
CA SER A 156 -10.66 17.78 1.19
C SER A 156 -9.53 16.96 0.57
N ILE A 157 -8.95 17.51 -0.50
CA ILE A 157 -7.96 16.85 -1.35
C ILE A 157 -6.57 17.43 -1.07
N LEU A 158 -5.61 16.55 -0.78
CA LEU A 158 -4.21 16.89 -0.64
C LEU A 158 -3.67 17.39 -2.00
N GLN A 159 -3.13 18.61 -2.01
CA GLN A 159 -2.64 19.24 -3.23
C GLN A 159 -1.33 18.61 -3.70
N PRO A 160 -1.09 18.54 -5.03
CA PRO A 160 0.19 18.13 -5.57
C PRO A 160 1.37 18.94 -5.00
N ILE A 161 2.51 18.30 -4.80
CA ILE A 161 3.68 18.91 -4.13
C ILE A 161 4.13 20.19 -4.86
N ASP A 162 4.16 20.15 -6.19
CA ASP A 162 4.53 21.26 -7.06
C ASP A 162 3.54 22.44 -7.10
N THR A 163 2.34 22.28 -6.53
CA THR A 163 1.39 23.40 -6.32
C THR A 163 2.04 24.50 -5.48
N HIS A 164 2.80 24.13 -4.46
CA HIS A 164 3.49 25.07 -3.57
C HIS A 164 5.02 25.05 -3.73
N LEU A 165 5.57 23.98 -4.30
CA LEU A 165 7.00 23.74 -4.44
C LEU A 165 7.35 23.52 -5.92
N ILE A 166 7.27 24.61 -6.69
CA ILE A 166 7.29 24.61 -8.16
C ILE A 166 8.48 23.90 -8.82
N HIS A 167 9.60 23.71 -8.11
CA HIS A 167 10.78 23.04 -8.66
C HIS A 167 10.87 21.57 -8.26
N PHE A 168 9.89 21.02 -7.53
CA PHE A 168 9.91 19.63 -7.04
C PHE A 168 10.15 18.60 -8.15
N LEU A 169 9.53 18.79 -9.32
CA LEU A 169 9.72 17.93 -10.51
C LEU A 169 10.77 18.46 -11.50
N ASN A 170 11.37 19.63 -11.24
CA ASN A 170 12.23 20.31 -12.22
C ASN A 170 13.66 19.76 -12.23
N LYS A 171 13.85 18.65 -12.96
CA LYS A 171 15.16 17.99 -13.17
C LYS A 171 16.19 18.86 -13.89
N ARG A 172 15.78 19.96 -14.54
CA ARG A 172 16.71 20.89 -15.22
C ARG A 172 17.45 21.80 -14.24
N VAL A 173 16.95 21.95 -13.01
CA VAL A 173 17.58 22.79 -11.99
C VAL A 173 17.78 21.99 -10.68
N PRO A 174 18.78 21.08 -10.62
CA PRO A 174 18.92 20.12 -9.53
C PRO A 174 19.03 20.73 -8.13
N LYS A 175 19.65 21.92 -8.01
CA LYS A 175 19.76 22.62 -6.72
C LYS A 175 18.40 23.06 -6.17
N LEU A 176 17.53 23.63 -7.01
CA LEU A 176 16.19 24.05 -6.60
C LEU A 176 15.29 22.84 -6.37
N GLN A 177 15.42 21.82 -7.21
CA GLN A 177 14.71 20.56 -7.02
C GLN A 177 15.03 19.91 -5.66
N ALA A 178 16.32 19.79 -5.31
CA ALA A 178 16.75 19.22 -4.05
C ALA A 178 16.27 20.04 -2.83
N ARG A 179 16.25 21.38 -2.97
CA ARG A 179 15.70 22.28 -1.94
C ARG A 179 14.21 22.02 -1.73
N ASP A 180 13.43 22.03 -2.80
CA ASP A 180 11.98 21.84 -2.75
C ASP A 180 11.62 20.44 -2.25
N ALA A 181 12.34 19.40 -2.69
CA ALA A 181 12.22 18.06 -2.14
C ALA A 181 12.53 18.02 -0.64
N GLY A 182 13.59 18.69 -0.19
CA GLY A 182 13.92 18.81 1.23
C GLY A 182 12.81 19.49 2.05
N ILE A 183 12.17 20.52 1.51
CA ILE A 183 11.04 21.20 2.15
C ILE A 183 9.85 20.24 2.29
N TRP A 184 9.51 19.51 1.22
CA TRP A 184 8.41 18.53 1.26
C TRP A 184 8.68 17.43 2.28
N TRP A 185 9.84 16.78 2.22
CA TRP A 185 10.19 15.68 3.12
C TRP A 185 10.39 16.13 4.57
N GLY A 186 10.60 17.43 4.82
CA GLY A 186 10.52 18.02 6.16
C GLY A 186 9.11 18.43 6.59
N THR A 187 8.18 18.62 5.66
CA THR A 187 6.80 19.05 5.92
C THR A 187 5.86 17.87 6.13
N LEU A 188 5.99 16.82 5.31
CA LEU A 188 5.15 15.62 5.38
C LEU A 188 5.13 14.98 6.79
N PRO A 189 6.27 14.76 7.47
CA PRO A 189 6.27 14.18 8.83
C PRO A 189 5.50 15.03 9.86
N LYS A 190 5.49 16.36 9.69
CA LYS A 190 4.72 17.25 10.57
C LYS A 190 3.23 17.04 10.38
N MET A 191 2.77 16.98 9.13
CA MET A 191 1.37 16.69 8.81
C MET A 191 0.96 15.27 9.26
N GLN A 192 1.82 14.27 9.06
CA GLN A 192 1.62 12.91 9.57
C GLN A 192 1.41 12.92 11.09
N LEU A 193 2.29 13.59 11.83
CA LEU A 193 2.19 13.69 13.29
C LEU A 193 0.90 14.38 13.73
N MET A 194 0.52 15.48 13.08
CA MET A 194 -0.72 16.21 13.36
C MET A 194 -1.95 15.32 13.16
N LEU A 195 -2.06 14.68 11.98
CA LEU A 195 -3.21 13.85 11.65
C LEU A 195 -3.32 12.63 12.57
N ARG A 196 -2.21 11.93 12.86
CA ARG A 196 -2.19 10.79 13.79
C ARG A 196 -2.57 11.18 15.22
N LYS A 197 -2.07 12.33 15.70
CA LYS A 197 -2.41 12.85 17.02
C LYS A 197 -3.91 13.17 17.11
N ALA A 198 -4.44 13.81 16.09
CA ALA A 198 -5.85 14.20 16.04
C ALA A 198 -6.78 12.97 15.92
N SER A 199 -6.48 12.04 15.02
CA SER A 199 -7.26 10.81 14.81
C SER A 199 -7.28 9.94 16.06
N HIS A 200 -6.12 9.76 16.72
CA HIS A 200 -6.05 9.03 17.98
C HIS A 200 -6.88 9.69 19.09
N THR A 201 -6.87 11.02 19.17
CA THR A 201 -7.67 11.77 20.16
C THR A 201 -9.17 11.63 19.89
N LEU A 202 -9.60 11.67 18.62
CA LEU A 202 -11.00 11.40 18.25
C LEU A 202 -11.41 9.97 18.60
N TYR A 203 -10.54 9.00 18.37
CA TYR A 203 -10.77 7.59 18.73
C TYR A 203 -10.96 7.39 20.23
N VAL A 204 -10.04 7.92 21.05
CA VAL A 204 -10.15 7.83 22.52
C VAL A 204 -11.43 8.51 23.04
N ASN A 205 -11.90 9.55 22.37
CA ASN A 205 -13.14 10.25 22.72
C ASN A 205 -14.41 9.63 22.09
N GLY A 206 -14.31 8.48 21.42
CA GLY A 206 -15.44 7.78 20.81
C GLY A 206 -16.07 8.48 19.61
N LYS A 207 -15.37 9.46 19.01
CA LYS A 207 -15.83 10.19 17.82
C LYS A 207 -15.38 9.59 16.50
N MET A 208 -14.48 8.61 16.55
CA MET A 208 -13.90 7.91 15.42
C MET A 208 -13.73 6.44 15.81
N ASN A 209 -13.98 5.52 14.89
CA ASN A 209 -13.77 4.10 15.15
C ASN A 209 -12.30 3.70 14.95
N HIS A 210 -11.95 2.46 15.32
CA HIS A 210 -10.56 2.00 15.23
C HIS A 210 -10.04 1.96 13.79
N GLU A 211 -10.86 1.56 12.81
CA GLU A 211 -10.45 1.45 11.40
C GLU A 211 -10.19 2.84 10.79
N GLU A 212 -11.09 3.78 11.04
CA GLU A 212 -10.94 5.19 10.64
C GLU A 212 -9.66 5.80 11.23
N MET A 213 -9.39 5.56 12.52
CA MET A 213 -8.16 6.03 13.16
C MET A 213 -6.92 5.36 12.56
N HIS A 214 -6.95 4.04 12.43
CA HIS A 214 -5.84 3.24 11.92
C HIS A 214 -5.48 3.63 10.48
N ASN A 215 -6.44 4.12 9.68
CA ASN A 215 -6.19 4.64 8.34
C ASN A 215 -5.09 5.73 8.30
N TYR A 216 -4.90 6.51 9.38
CA TYR A 216 -3.83 7.52 9.49
C TYR A 216 -2.46 6.96 9.93
N HIS A 217 -2.45 5.72 10.41
CA HIS A 217 -1.27 5.02 10.93
C HIS A 217 -0.80 3.91 9.98
N MET A 218 -1.66 3.48 9.06
CA MET A 218 -1.46 2.30 8.22
C MET A 218 -0.36 2.49 7.16
N ALA A 219 0.55 1.52 7.08
CA ALA A 219 1.54 1.47 6.01
C ALA A 219 0.93 1.01 4.68
N VAL A 220 1.53 1.42 3.56
CA VAL A 220 1.10 0.95 2.22
C VAL A 220 1.16 -0.58 2.13
N THR A 221 2.21 -1.19 2.69
CA THR A 221 2.38 -2.65 2.69
C THR A 221 1.33 -3.37 3.52
N GLU A 222 0.85 -2.77 4.62
CA GLU A 222 -0.29 -3.33 5.35
C GLU A 222 -1.57 -3.25 4.51
N ARG A 223 -1.83 -2.13 3.82
CA ARG A 223 -2.97 -2.01 2.89
C ARG A 223 -2.93 -3.09 1.81
N GLU A 224 -1.75 -3.31 1.23
CA GLU A 224 -1.52 -4.36 0.23
C GLU A 224 -1.83 -5.75 0.80
N VAL A 225 -1.41 -6.05 2.04
CA VAL A 225 -1.68 -7.33 2.70
C VAL A 225 -3.15 -7.51 3.06
N ILE A 226 -3.82 -6.45 3.56
CA ILE A 226 -5.25 -6.47 3.88
C ILE A 226 -6.06 -6.82 2.63
N ASN A 227 -5.79 -6.15 1.52
CA ASN A 227 -6.54 -6.34 0.27
C ASN A 227 -6.07 -7.55 -0.55
N GLY A 228 -4.80 -7.94 -0.41
CA GLY A 228 -4.18 -9.02 -1.16
C GLY A 228 -4.35 -10.39 -0.53
N CYS A 229 -4.59 -10.45 0.79
CA CYS A 229 -4.68 -11.70 1.54
C CYS A 229 -5.81 -11.70 2.58
N LEU A 230 -5.81 -10.78 3.54
CA LEU A 230 -6.69 -10.89 4.72
C LEU A 230 -8.18 -10.81 4.37
N SER A 231 -8.54 -9.89 3.48
CA SER A 231 -9.92 -9.66 3.01
C SER A 231 -10.32 -10.58 1.85
N VAL A 232 -9.37 -11.34 1.30
CA VAL A 232 -9.63 -12.25 0.17
C VAL A 232 -10.27 -13.53 0.71
N LEU A 233 -11.35 -13.99 0.07
CA LEU A 233 -12.08 -15.19 0.50
C LEU A 233 -11.21 -16.45 0.38
N ASN A 234 -10.71 -16.74 -0.82
CA ASN A 234 -9.85 -17.89 -1.10
C ASN A 234 -8.42 -17.43 -1.41
N VAL A 235 -7.47 -17.83 -0.56
CA VAL A 235 -6.05 -17.52 -0.70
C VAL A 235 -5.24 -18.72 -1.19
N LYS A 236 -5.83 -19.92 -1.22
CA LYS A 236 -5.19 -21.15 -1.66
C LYS A 236 -4.81 -21.02 -3.13
N ASP A 237 -3.59 -21.43 -3.48
CA ASP A 237 -3.02 -21.37 -4.83
C ASP A 237 -2.86 -19.95 -5.45
N HIS A 238 -3.38 -18.91 -4.77
CA HIS A 238 -3.39 -17.52 -5.24
C HIS A 238 -2.44 -16.59 -4.47
N VAL A 239 -2.20 -16.90 -3.19
CA VAL A 239 -1.40 -16.05 -2.30
C VAL A 239 -0.16 -16.79 -1.81
N ILE A 240 0.99 -16.14 -1.94
CA ILE A 240 2.27 -16.65 -1.42
C ILE A 240 2.80 -15.66 -0.38
N ILE A 241 3.16 -16.17 0.79
CA ILE A 241 3.72 -15.36 1.88
C ILE A 241 5.10 -15.89 2.22
N TYR A 242 6.08 -14.99 2.16
CA TYR A 242 7.44 -15.24 2.62
C TYR A 242 7.79 -14.23 3.70
N THR A 243 8.07 -14.71 4.90
CA THR A 243 8.51 -13.87 6.02
C THR A 243 9.89 -14.28 6.48
N ARG A 244 10.72 -13.30 6.86
CA ARG A 244 12.05 -13.56 7.46
C ARG A 244 12.26 -12.70 8.71
N ILE A 245 13.03 -13.23 9.65
CA ILE A 245 13.48 -12.50 10.84
C ILE A 245 15.00 -12.42 10.81
N ILE A 246 15.52 -11.21 10.86
CA ILE A 246 16.95 -10.91 10.98
C ILE A 246 17.27 -10.74 12.46
N ASN A 247 18.12 -11.63 12.96
CA ASN A 247 18.62 -11.56 14.32
C ASN A 247 19.83 -10.61 14.41
N ASN A 248 20.08 -10.04 15.59
CA ASN A 248 21.28 -9.25 15.90
C ASN A 248 21.50 -8.01 15.01
N ILE A 249 20.44 -7.27 14.68
CA ILE A 249 20.56 -5.98 13.98
C ILE A 249 21.36 -5.00 14.87
N ASN A 250 22.50 -4.51 14.37
CA ASN A 250 23.35 -3.59 15.11
C ASN A 250 22.74 -2.18 15.19
N LEU A 251 22.13 -1.86 16.33
CA LEU A 251 21.51 -0.56 16.61
C LEU A 251 22.51 0.58 16.84
N GLN A 252 23.80 0.30 17.06
CA GLN A 252 24.83 1.34 17.15
C GLN A 252 25.04 2.02 15.79
N ASN A 253 24.83 1.28 14.68
CA ASN A 253 24.86 1.82 13.34
C ASN A 253 23.44 2.06 12.81
N ILE A 254 22.81 3.12 13.33
CA ILE A 254 21.43 3.51 12.98
C ILE A 254 21.22 3.61 11.47
N LYS A 255 22.21 4.13 10.72
CA LYS A 255 22.12 4.28 9.26
C LYS A 255 21.95 2.94 8.54
N ARG A 256 22.62 1.87 9.02
CA ARG A 256 22.44 0.52 8.48
C ARG A 256 21.20 -0.15 9.04
N ALA A 257 20.92 0.03 10.33
CA ALA A 257 19.74 -0.54 10.98
C ALA A 257 18.44 -0.03 10.34
N SER A 258 18.36 1.25 9.96
CA SER A 258 17.16 1.84 9.33
C SER A 258 16.80 1.20 7.98
N ALA A 259 17.72 0.47 7.36
CA ALA A 259 17.44 -0.32 6.16
C ALA A 259 16.60 -1.58 6.47
N PHE A 260 16.58 -2.05 7.72
CA PHE A 260 15.92 -3.30 8.12
C PHE A 260 14.77 -3.14 9.10
N ILE A 261 14.77 -2.05 9.86
CA ILE A 261 13.73 -1.71 10.84
C ILE A 261 13.34 -0.24 10.71
N ASP A 262 12.19 0.13 11.28
CA ASP A 262 11.77 1.52 11.34
C ASP A 262 12.42 2.25 12.51
N ILE A 263 12.97 3.41 12.19
CA ILE A 263 13.68 4.27 13.14
C ILE A 263 13.10 5.68 13.01
N GLN A 264 12.65 6.22 14.12
CA GLN A 264 12.15 7.58 14.25
C GLN A 264 12.93 8.29 15.37
N ASP A 265 13.39 9.51 15.12
CA ASP A 265 14.15 10.31 16.10
C ASP A 265 15.32 9.55 16.75
N ARG A 266 16.08 8.81 15.92
CA ARG A 266 17.22 7.96 16.31
C ARG A 266 16.88 6.83 17.27
N LYS A 267 15.60 6.49 17.43
CA LYS A 267 15.12 5.37 18.24
C LYS A 267 14.31 4.42 17.37
N VAL A 268 14.23 3.17 17.80
CA VAL A 268 13.38 2.17 17.15
C VAL A 268 11.91 2.59 17.30
N ASP A 269 11.19 2.60 16.20
CA ASP A 269 9.76 2.93 16.18
C ASP A 269 8.95 1.74 16.73
N GLN A 270 8.55 1.85 17.99
CA GLN A 270 7.80 0.80 18.69
C GLN A 270 6.37 0.65 18.16
N GLU A 271 5.78 1.72 17.64
CA GLU A 271 4.44 1.66 17.05
C GLU A 271 4.49 0.84 15.75
N ALA A 272 5.46 1.14 14.88
CA ALA A 272 5.68 0.39 13.64
C ALA A 272 5.92 -1.11 13.90
N ILE A 273 6.69 -1.46 14.94
CA ILE A 273 6.90 -2.87 15.33
C ILE A 273 5.60 -3.54 15.72
N LYS A 274 4.77 -2.89 16.54
CA LYS A 274 3.49 -3.45 17.00
C LYS A 274 2.53 -3.66 15.84
N LEU A 275 2.39 -2.67 14.98
CA LEU A 275 1.51 -2.75 13.80
C LEU A 275 1.96 -3.84 12.83
N LEU A 276 3.28 -3.93 12.58
CA LEU A 276 3.86 -4.99 11.76
C LEU A 276 3.62 -6.37 12.37
N ALA A 277 3.90 -6.56 13.66
CA ALA A 277 3.71 -7.83 14.34
C ALA A 277 2.25 -8.28 14.28
N HIS A 278 1.31 -7.35 14.47
CA HIS A 278 -0.11 -7.66 14.42
C HIS A 278 -0.53 -8.29 13.08
N TYR A 279 -0.29 -7.61 11.94
CA TYR A 279 -0.74 -8.19 10.67
C TYR A 279 0.16 -9.35 10.19
N ARG A 280 1.49 -9.25 10.39
CA ARG A 280 2.46 -10.22 9.85
C ARG A 280 2.53 -11.52 10.65
N ASP A 281 2.52 -11.43 11.97
CA ASP A 281 2.77 -12.57 12.86
C ASP A 281 1.47 -13.15 13.42
N GLU A 282 0.40 -12.36 13.53
CA GLU A 282 -0.88 -12.82 14.08
C GLU A 282 -1.91 -13.09 12.97
N LEU A 283 -2.23 -12.08 12.16
CA LEU A 283 -3.33 -12.18 11.19
C LEU A 283 -2.98 -13.06 9.98
N LEU A 284 -1.82 -12.84 9.35
CA LEU A 284 -1.41 -13.60 8.16
C LEU A 284 -1.31 -15.11 8.42
N PRO A 285 -0.60 -15.60 9.47
CA PRO A 285 -0.48 -17.04 9.71
C PRO A 285 -1.83 -17.68 10.03
N LYS A 286 -2.71 -16.97 10.74
CA LYS A 286 -4.08 -17.42 11.00
C LYS A 286 -4.85 -17.60 9.69
N LYS A 287 -4.88 -16.56 8.84
CA LYS A 287 -5.55 -16.58 7.54
C LYS A 287 -5.07 -17.72 6.63
N MET A 288 -3.75 -17.96 6.60
CA MET A 288 -3.17 -19.04 5.79
C MET A 288 -3.49 -20.44 6.32
N LYS A 289 -3.62 -20.61 7.65
CA LYS A 289 -4.02 -21.89 8.26
C LYS A 289 -5.49 -22.21 8.00
N ASP A 290 -6.37 -21.24 8.27
CA ASP A 290 -7.83 -21.42 8.14
C ASP A 290 -8.21 -21.86 6.70
N ASN A 291 -7.52 -21.32 5.68
CA ASN A 291 -7.78 -21.70 4.29
C ASN A 291 -7.22 -23.06 3.87
N ASN A 292 -6.17 -23.55 4.55
CA ASN A 292 -5.65 -24.90 4.32
C ASN A 292 -6.56 -25.98 4.94
N GLU A 293 -7.23 -25.67 6.05
CA GLU A 293 -8.14 -26.59 6.75
C GLU A 293 -9.50 -26.73 6.02
N CYS A 294 -10.09 -25.64 5.53
CA CYS A 294 -11.33 -25.70 4.73
C CYS A 294 -11.19 -26.49 3.42
N ALA A 295 -9.98 -26.59 2.87
CA ALA A 295 -9.71 -27.30 1.63
C ALA A 295 -9.53 -28.83 1.80
N GLN A 296 -9.52 -29.35 3.03
CA GLN A 296 -9.49 -30.79 3.31
C GLN A 296 -10.89 -31.39 3.52
N THR A 297 -11.93 -30.55 3.62
CA THR A 297 -13.31 -30.95 3.86
C THR A 297 -14.22 -30.83 2.64
N SER A 298 -13.65 -30.70 1.43
CA SER A 298 -14.39 -30.61 0.15
C SER A 298 -14.05 -31.77 -0.78
#